data_AF-A0A381YPI0-F1
#
_entry.id   AF-A0A381YPI0-F1
#
_cell.length_a   1.000
_cell.length_b   1.000
_cell.length_c   1.000
_cell.angle_alpha   90.00
_cell.angle_beta   90.00
_cell.angle_gamma   90.00
#
_symmetry.space_group_name_H-M   'P 1'
#
loop_
_entity.id
_entity.type
_entity.pdbx_description
1 polymer ?
#
loop_
_entity_poly.entity_id
_entity_poly.type
_entity_poly.pdbx_seq_one_letter_code
_entity_poly.pdbx_strand_id
1 'polypeptide(L)'
;DLAAQALAGQLRRHAEADLDATSVQVLAETTAPRHPDWLDAEGKIRWRGGTARLNFGKHLDVPLQEVLESDRKYLEWMAGDRSNFAGDVKTIISLVLQGKMPDEPKG
;
A
#
# COMPACT_ATOMS: atom_id res chain seq x y z
N ASP A 1 -21.12 23.50 1.09
CA ASP A 1 -19.76 23.04 1.38
C ASP A 1 -19.78 21.51 1.50
N LEU A 2 -19.61 20.81 0.37
CA LEU A 2 -19.94 19.38 0.20
C LEU A 2 -18.74 18.44 0.42
N ALA A 3 -17.54 18.99 0.58
CA ALA A 3 -16.32 18.20 0.73
C ALA A 3 -16.17 17.56 2.14
N ALA A 4 -16.82 18.13 3.16
CA ALA A 4 -16.71 17.65 4.54
C ALA A 4 -17.64 16.46 4.87
N GLN A 5 -18.69 16.21 4.08
CA GLN A 5 -19.68 15.16 4.38
C GLN A 5 -19.31 13.76 3.87
N ALA A 6 -18.33 13.65 2.95
CA ALA A 6 -17.85 12.35 2.50
C ALA A 6 -17.03 11.62 3.58
N LEU A 7 -16.39 12.35 4.49
CA LEU A 7 -15.52 11.78 5.52
C LEU A 7 -16.29 11.12 6.69
N ALA A 8 -17.51 11.57 7.00
CA ALA A 8 -18.31 11.02 8.10
C ALA A 8 -19.12 9.77 7.71
N GLY A 9 -19.28 9.49 6.41
CA GLY A 9 -20.08 8.36 5.93
C GLY A 9 -19.38 7.00 6.00
N GLN A 10 -18.05 6.96 5.94
CA GLN A 10 -17.30 5.70 5.83
C GLN A 10 -16.86 5.11 7.17
N LEU A 11 -16.84 5.88 8.27
CA LEU A 11 -16.47 5.38 9.60
C LEU A 11 -17.58 4.57 10.29
N ARG A 12 -18.82 4.56 9.77
CA ARG A 12 -19.95 3.91 10.46
C ARG A 12 -20.25 2.49 10.01
N ARG A 13 -19.52 1.92 9.04
CA ARG A 13 -19.83 0.59 8.47
C ARG A 13 -18.75 -0.48 8.62
N HIS A 14 -17.67 -0.21 9.35
CA HIS A 14 -16.63 -1.21 9.61
C HIS A 14 -16.34 -1.34 11.11
N ALA A 15 -17.37 -1.27 11.95
CA ALA A 15 -17.24 -1.65 13.36
C ALA A 15 -17.45 -3.16 13.56
N GLU A 16 -18.12 -3.87 12.66
CA GLU A 16 -18.54 -5.25 12.92
C GLU A 16 -18.59 -6.07 11.62
N ALA A 17 -17.44 -6.50 11.12
CA ALA A 17 -17.35 -7.65 10.21
C ALA A 17 -15.90 -8.14 10.17
N ASP A 18 -15.68 -9.28 10.82
CA ASP A 18 -14.62 -10.27 10.57
C ASP A 18 -13.30 -9.77 9.96
N LEU A 19 -12.30 -9.71 10.84
CA LEU A 19 -10.88 -9.48 10.57
C LEU A 19 -10.21 -10.64 9.80
N ASP A 20 -10.87 -11.23 8.80
CA ASP A 20 -10.34 -12.39 8.07
C ASP A 20 -10.25 -12.20 6.54
N ALA A 21 -10.49 -10.99 6.02
CA ALA A 21 -10.30 -10.71 4.58
C ALA A 21 -9.66 -9.36 4.29
N THR A 22 -8.71 -8.91 5.11
CA THR A 22 -7.89 -7.71 4.81
C THR A 22 -6.84 -8.03 3.74
N SER A 23 -7.29 -8.42 2.55
CA SER A 23 -6.46 -8.50 1.36
C SER A 23 -6.19 -7.08 0.87
N VAL A 24 -4.95 -6.81 0.46
CA VAL A 24 -4.46 -5.52 -0.08
C VAL A 24 -5.38 -4.94 -1.17
N GLN A 25 -6.17 -5.78 -1.83
CA GLN A 25 -7.23 -5.43 -2.78
C GLN A 25 -8.22 -4.39 -2.25
N VAL A 26 -8.65 -4.48 -0.98
CA VAL A 26 -9.65 -3.54 -0.42
C VAL A 26 -9.09 -2.13 -0.24
N LEU A 27 -7.77 -1.99 -0.09
CA LEU A 27 -7.12 -0.67 -0.01
C LEU A 27 -7.05 -0.01 -1.39
N ALA A 28 -6.79 -0.80 -2.45
CA ALA A 28 -6.69 -0.30 -3.82
C ALA A 28 -8.03 0.28 -4.34
N GLU A 29 -9.17 -0.30 -3.96
CA GLU A 29 -10.50 0.10 -4.45
C GLU A 29 -10.99 1.47 -3.94
N THR A 30 -10.38 2.00 -2.87
CA THR A 30 -10.81 3.27 -2.27
C THR A 30 -10.11 4.50 -2.85
N THR A 31 -9.18 4.32 -3.79
CA THR A 31 -8.38 5.40 -4.37
C THR A 31 -8.81 5.65 -5.82
N ALA A 32 -9.39 6.82 -6.11
CA ALA A 32 -9.75 7.27 -7.46
C ALA A 32 -8.59 7.05 -8.48
N PRO A 33 -8.85 6.85 -9.79
CA PRO A 33 -7.98 6.09 -10.69
C PRO A 33 -6.63 6.79 -10.89
N ARG A 34 -5.65 6.41 -10.08
CA ARG A 34 -4.28 6.91 -10.15
C ARG A 34 -3.40 5.79 -10.69
N HIS A 35 -3.42 5.65 -12.02
CA HIS A 35 -2.66 4.67 -12.82
C HIS A 35 -2.98 3.19 -12.49
N PRO A 36 -3.29 2.34 -13.48
CA PRO A 36 -3.67 0.94 -13.25
C PRO A 36 -2.59 0.12 -12.51
N ASP A 37 -1.34 0.57 -12.63
CA ASP A 37 -0.19 -0.14 -12.07
C ASP A 37 0.18 0.31 -10.66
N TRP A 38 -0.48 1.28 -10.03
CA TRP A 38 -0.10 1.73 -8.68
C TRP A 38 -0.78 0.91 -7.60
N LEU A 39 -0.05 0.59 -6.53
CA LEU A 39 -0.61 -0.08 -5.35
C LEU A 39 -1.02 0.90 -4.26
N ASP A 40 -0.52 2.14 -4.32
CA ASP A 40 -0.78 3.20 -3.35
C ASP A 40 -1.19 4.51 -4.03
N ALA A 41 -1.80 5.39 -3.24
CA ALA A 41 -2.35 6.67 -3.66
C ALA A 41 -1.30 7.66 -4.19
N GLU A 42 -0.04 7.51 -3.80
CA GLU A 42 1.06 8.40 -4.17
C GLU A 42 1.94 7.82 -5.29
N GLY A 43 1.67 6.58 -5.72
CA GLY A 43 2.46 5.86 -6.72
C GLY A 43 3.88 5.53 -6.27
N LYS A 44 4.11 5.32 -4.96
CA LYS A 44 5.41 4.91 -4.40
C LYS A 44 5.72 3.44 -4.64
N ILE A 45 4.70 2.64 -4.88
CA ILE A 45 4.73 1.21 -5.10
C ILE A 45 3.89 0.93 -6.34
N ARG A 46 4.46 0.19 -7.28
CA ARG A 46 3.78 -0.16 -8.54
C ARG A 46 3.94 -1.63 -8.90
N TRP A 47 2.94 -2.16 -9.59
CA TRP A 47 3.02 -3.41 -10.33
C TRP A 47 3.89 -3.22 -11.56
N ARG A 48 4.77 -4.17 -11.81
CA ARG A 48 5.49 -4.28 -13.08
C ARG A 48 5.83 -5.74 -13.35
N GLY A 49 5.19 -6.31 -14.37
CA GLY A 49 5.36 -7.71 -14.74
C GLY A 49 5.06 -8.67 -13.57
N GLY A 50 3.95 -8.45 -12.87
CA GLY A 50 3.52 -9.25 -11.73
C GLY A 50 4.34 -9.12 -10.46
N THR A 51 5.26 -8.16 -10.39
CA THR A 51 6.05 -7.90 -9.19
C THR A 51 5.78 -6.50 -8.66
N ALA A 52 5.52 -6.38 -7.37
CA ALA A 52 5.43 -5.09 -6.69
C ALA A 52 6.83 -4.50 -6.49
N ARG A 53 7.05 -3.30 -7.03
CA ARG A 53 8.33 -2.59 -7.04
C ARG A 53 8.20 -1.22 -6.39
N LEU A 54 9.26 -0.75 -5.76
CA LEU A 54 9.36 0.65 -5.36
C LEU A 54 9.49 1.53 -6.59
N ASN A 55 8.84 2.68 -6.55
CA ASN A 55 8.79 3.66 -7.63
C ASN A 55 9.44 5.00 -7.23
N PHE A 56 10.29 5.00 -6.22
CA PHE A 56 10.97 6.21 -5.75
C PHE A 56 12.30 5.91 -5.05
N GLY A 57 13.05 6.98 -4.77
CA GLY A 57 14.23 6.93 -3.91
C GLY A 57 15.39 6.15 -4.52
N LYS A 58 16.27 5.64 -3.65
CA LYS A 58 17.47 4.87 -4.06
C LYS A 58 17.14 3.48 -4.61
N HIS A 59 15.96 2.95 -4.29
CA HIS A 59 15.48 1.63 -4.70
C HIS A 59 14.43 1.74 -5.82
N LEU A 60 14.53 2.76 -6.67
CA LEU A 60 13.63 2.96 -7.80
C LEU A 60 13.65 1.75 -8.73
N ASP A 61 12.47 1.22 -9.04
CA ASP A 61 12.24 0.07 -9.89
C ASP A 61 12.78 -1.26 -9.33
N VAL A 62 13.12 -1.31 -8.04
CA VAL A 62 13.58 -2.51 -7.36
C VAL A 62 12.38 -3.26 -6.75
N PRO A 63 12.30 -4.60 -6.89
CA PRO A 63 11.28 -5.42 -6.23
C PRO A 63 11.25 -5.25 -4.72
N LEU A 64 10.06 -5.20 -4.12
CA LEU A 64 9.90 -5.11 -2.67
C LEU A 64 10.57 -6.28 -1.93
N GLN A 65 10.55 -7.49 -2.52
CA GLN A 65 11.27 -8.64 -1.97
C GLN A 65 12.78 -8.44 -1.94
N GLU A 66 13.36 -7.90 -3.02
CA GLU A 66 14.80 -7.64 -3.08
C GLU A 66 15.22 -6.57 -2.07
N VAL A 67 14.40 -5.52 -1.88
CA VAL A 67 14.65 -4.51 -0.84
C VAL A 67 14.48 -5.08 0.56
N LEU A 68 13.53 -6.01 0.77
CA LEU A 68 13.36 -6.69 2.05
C LEU A 68 14.60 -7.53 2.42
N GLU A 69 15.20 -8.21 1.44
CA GLU A 69 16.38 -9.06 1.62
C GLU A 69 17.68 -8.22 1.74
N SER A 70 17.82 -7.18 0.93
CA SER A 70 19.05 -6.36 0.86
C SER A 70 19.08 -5.20 1.85
N ASP A 71 17.93 -4.58 2.15
CA ASP A 71 17.83 -3.34 2.92
C ASP A 71 16.50 -3.21 3.67
N ARG A 72 16.21 -4.21 4.52
CA ARG A 72 15.02 -4.24 5.38
C ARG A 72 14.79 -2.94 6.15
N LYS A 73 15.87 -2.28 6.62
CA LYS A 73 15.81 -1.03 7.39
C LYS A 73 15.16 0.11 6.60
N TYR A 74 15.30 0.11 5.27
CA TYR A 74 14.65 1.09 4.41
C TYR A 74 13.12 0.93 4.45
N LEU A 75 12.63 -0.31 4.37
CA LEU A 75 11.20 -0.60 4.48
C LEU A 75 10.67 -0.30 5.89
N GLU A 76 11.45 -0.59 6.93
CA GLU A 76 11.09 -0.21 8.32
C GLU A 76 10.98 1.31 8.49
N TRP A 77 11.88 2.08 7.87
CA TRP A 77 11.76 3.55 7.83
C TRP A 77 10.50 4.01 7.10
N MET A 78 10.17 3.39 5.96
CA MET A 78 8.95 3.70 5.21
C MET A 78 7.68 3.40 6.01
N ALA A 79 7.64 2.30 6.77
CA ALA A 79 6.50 1.95 7.62
C ALA A 79 6.41 2.79 8.91
N GLY A 80 7.54 3.35 9.37
CA GLY A 80 7.61 4.07 10.63
C GLY A 80 6.89 5.43 10.63
N ASP A 81 6.57 5.92 11.83
CA ASP A 81 5.89 7.21 12.02
C ASP A 81 6.72 8.43 11.59
N ARG A 82 8.05 8.26 11.51
CA ARG A 82 8.98 9.33 11.07
C ARG A 82 8.93 9.60 9.57
N SER A 83 8.33 8.73 8.77
CA SER A 83 8.17 8.94 7.34
C SER A 83 6.81 9.56 7.03
N ASN A 84 6.79 10.47 6.06
CA ASN A 84 5.59 11.21 5.66
C ASN A 84 4.84 10.51 4.52
N PHE A 85 4.79 9.18 4.53
CA PHE A 85 4.04 8.41 3.55
C PHE A 85 2.57 8.28 3.95
N ALA A 86 1.71 8.16 2.94
CA ALA A 86 0.30 7.84 3.10
C ALA A 86 0.11 6.48 3.82
N GLY A 87 -1.05 6.33 4.45
CA GLY A 87 -1.35 5.16 5.29
C GLY A 87 -1.34 3.84 4.52
N ASP A 88 -1.79 3.85 3.27
CA ASP A 88 -1.76 2.70 2.35
C ASP A 88 -0.33 2.22 2.05
N VAL A 89 0.62 3.13 1.76
CA VAL A 89 2.05 2.81 1.61
C VAL A 89 2.55 2.12 2.88
N LYS A 90 2.27 2.70 4.05
CA LYS A 90 2.70 2.13 5.33
C LYS A 90 2.10 0.75 5.56
N THR A 91 0.83 0.55 5.23
CA THR A 91 0.16 -0.75 5.34
C THR A 91 0.79 -1.79 4.41
N ILE A 92 1.01 -1.48 3.12
CA ILE A 92 1.63 -2.39 2.16
C ILE A 92 3.02 -2.81 2.63
N ILE A 93 3.84 -1.85 3.03
CA ILE A 93 5.21 -2.11 3.49
C ILE A 93 5.21 -2.91 4.80
N SER A 94 4.26 -2.66 5.70
CA SER A 94 4.13 -3.44 6.94
C SER A 94 3.78 -4.90 6.66
N LEU A 95 2.93 -5.17 5.67
CA LEU A 95 2.63 -6.54 5.22
C LEU A 95 3.88 -7.21 4.62
N VAL A 96 4.61 -6.50 3.76
CA VAL A 96 5.89 -6.98 3.19
C VAL A 96 6.90 -7.33 4.29
N LEU A 97 7.04 -6.49 5.31
CA LEU A 97 7.93 -6.73 6.46
C LEU A 97 7.54 -7.96 7.30
N GLN A 98 6.25 -8.33 7.28
CA GLN A 98 5.70 -9.55 7.87
C GLN A 98 5.84 -10.78 6.95
N GLY A 99 6.44 -10.62 5.76
CA GLY A 99 6.59 -11.68 4.76
C GLY A 99 5.34 -11.89 3.89
N LYS A 100 4.33 -11.02 4.01
CA LYS A 100 3.12 -11.04 3.17
C LYS A 100 3.33 -10.12 1.98
N MET A 101 3.79 -10.68 0.87
CA MET A 101 3.93 -9.92 -0.38
C MET A 101 2.54 -9.59 -0.93
N PRO A 102 2.36 -8.40 -1.55
CA PRO A 102 1.17 -8.13 -2.33
C PRO A 102 1.07 -9.18 -3.44
N ASP A 103 -0.11 -9.73 -3.65
CA ASP A 103 -0.43 -10.54 -4.81
C ASP A 103 -0.95 -9.64 -5.93
N GLU A 104 -0.48 -9.87 -7.16
CA GLU A 104 -1.01 -9.17 -8.33
C GLU A 104 -2.53 -9.45 -8.42
N PRO A 105 -3.38 -8.43 -8.65
CA PRO A 105 -4.78 -8.69 -8.93
C PRO A 105 -4.86 -9.66 -10.11
N LYS A 106 -5.34 -10.89 -9.83
CA LYS A 106 -5.62 -11.87 -10.88
C LYS A 106 -6.68 -11.23 -11.78
N GLY A 107 -6.28 -10.86 -12.98
CA GLY A 107 -7.18 -10.41 -14.05
C GLY A 107 -8.16 -11.50 -14.45
#